data_AF-A0A3M1DJL5-F1
#
_entry.id   AF-A0A3M1DJL5-F1
#
_cell.length_a   1.000
_cell.length_b   1.000
_cell.length_c   1.000
_cell.angle_alpha   90.00
_cell.angle_beta   90.00
_cell.angle_gamma   90.00
#
_symmetry.space_group_name_H-M   'P 1'
#
loop_
_entity.id
_entity.type
_entity.pdbx_description
1 polymer ?
#
loop_
_entity_poly.entity_id
_entity_poly.type
_entity_poly.pdbx_seq_one_letter_code
_entity_poly.pdbx_strand_id
1 'polypeptide(L)'
;EVILVGGQTRMPLVQQKVKEFFGKDPRKDVNPDEAVAIGAAIQGAVLGGDIKDVLLLDVTPLSLGIETLGGVMTKLIERNTTIPTKATQIFSTAEDNQTAVTVHVLQGERERAVDNKSLGRFDLTDIPPAPRGVPQIEVTFDIDANGILHVSAKDKATGKEQSIVIKASSGLSEEEIERMVKEAEAHAEEDRRFHELVTARNTAEQLIHATEKSLADLGDKVPAGEKSEIEAAIEALKEAVKGEDKADIEAKTQKLGELAGKIAQQAYQAEGGAAGGETAAEGTTRQGDGGDDVVDAEFEEVDDNDKK
;
A
#
# COMPACT_ATOMS: atom_id res chain seq x y z
N GLU A 1 -4.79 27.94 -14.31
CA GLU A 1 -5.61 26.88 -14.94
C GLU A 1 -6.43 26.21 -13.85
N VAL A 2 -7.44 25.39 -14.18
CA VAL A 2 -8.21 24.62 -13.18
C VAL A 2 -8.03 23.15 -13.50
N ILE A 3 -7.56 22.36 -12.54
CA ILE A 3 -7.30 20.92 -12.69
C ILE A 3 -8.19 20.20 -11.69
N LEU A 4 -8.88 19.16 -12.15
CA LEU A 4 -9.73 18.32 -11.31
C LEU A 4 -9.05 16.97 -11.09
N VAL A 5 -8.96 16.54 -9.83
CA VAL A 5 -8.34 15.28 -9.42
C VAL A 5 -9.31 14.54 -8.49
N GLY A 6 -9.36 13.21 -8.60
CA GLY A 6 -10.24 12.33 -7.84
C GLY A 6 -11.55 12.00 -8.56
N GLY A 7 -11.97 10.73 -8.50
CA GLY A 7 -13.14 10.21 -9.22
C GLY A 7 -14.45 10.95 -8.95
N GLN A 8 -14.64 11.51 -7.76
CA GLN A 8 -15.84 12.28 -7.41
C GLN A 8 -16.01 13.57 -8.25
N THR A 9 -14.92 14.11 -8.80
CA THR A 9 -14.93 15.28 -9.69
C THR A 9 -15.52 14.98 -11.08
N ARG A 10 -15.79 13.72 -11.41
CA ARG A 10 -16.50 13.30 -12.63
C ARG A 10 -17.99 13.68 -12.60
N MET A 11 -18.55 13.97 -11.42
CA MET A 11 -19.94 14.41 -11.29
C MET A 11 -20.18 15.74 -12.02
N PRO A 12 -21.15 15.83 -12.96
CA PRO A 12 -21.39 17.05 -13.74
C PRO A 12 -21.64 18.30 -12.88
N LEU A 13 -22.36 18.14 -11.77
CA LEU A 13 -22.66 19.23 -10.85
C LEU A 13 -21.40 19.80 -10.18
N VAL A 14 -20.43 18.94 -9.84
CA VAL A 14 -19.14 19.37 -9.26
C VAL A 14 -18.36 20.19 -10.28
N GLN A 15 -18.25 19.69 -11.52
CA GLN A 15 -17.55 20.41 -12.60
C GLN A 15 -18.21 21.76 -12.89
N GLN A 16 -19.54 21.79 -12.93
CA GLN A 16 -20.30 23.03 -13.13
C GLN A 16 -20.05 24.02 -12.01
N LYS A 17 -20.10 23.59 -10.74
CA LYS A 17 -19.88 24.47 -9.58
C LYS A 17 -18.45 25.05 -9.57
N VAL A 18 -17.45 24.24 -9.90
CA VAL A 18 -16.07 24.69 -10.04
C VAL A 18 -15.94 25.71 -11.19
N LYS A 19 -16.54 25.43 -12.35
CA LYS A 19 -16.55 26.35 -13.49
C LYS A 19 -17.23 27.68 -13.16
N GLU A 20 -18.37 27.64 -12.48
CA GLU A 20 -19.09 28.84 -12.02
C GLU A 20 -18.23 29.69 -11.08
N PHE A 21 -17.53 29.05 -10.13
CA PHE A 21 -16.69 29.74 -9.16
C PHE A 21 -15.46 30.39 -9.80
N PHE A 22 -14.74 29.67 -10.67
CA PHE A 22 -13.50 30.17 -11.29
C PHE A 22 -13.73 30.94 -12.60
N GLY A 23 -14.93 30.90 -13.16
CA GLY A 23 -15.26 31.50 -14.46
C GLY A 23 -14.48 30.89 -15.63
N LYS A 24 -13.93 29.68 -15.47
CA LYS A 24 -13.05 29.01 -16.42
C LYS A 24 -13.34 27.51 -16.46
N ASP A 25 -13.30 26.93 -17.67
CA ASP A 25 -13.43 25.49 -17.84
C ASP A 25 -12.21 24.75 -17.24
N PRO A 26 -12.43 23.69 -16.46
CA PRO A 26 -11.35 22.80 -16.03
C PRO A 26 -10.68 22.10 -17.21
N ARG A 27 -9.38 21.83 -17.06
CA ARG A 27 -8.61 21.00 -17.99
C ARG A 27 -9.18 19.58 -18.04
N LYS A 28 -9.15 19.00 -19.23
CA LYS A 28 -9.65 17.64 -19.52
C LYS A 28 -8.55 16.68 -19.97
N ASP A 29 -7.33 17.16 -20.04
CA ASP A 29 -6.12 16.45 -20.45
C ASP A 29 -5.28 15.95 -19.27
N VAL A 30 -5.87 15.94 -18.07
CA VAL A 30 -5.28 15.35 -16.86
C VAL A 30 -6.15 14.16 -16.44
N ASN A 31 -5.53 13.00 -16.24
CA ASN A 31 -6.22 11.82 -15.71
C ASN A 31 -6.50 12.02 -14.21
N PRO A 32 -7.76 12.12 -13.76
CA PRO A 32 -8.08 12.41 -12.37
C PRO A 32 -7.79 11.25 -11.41
N ASP A 33 -7.60 10.03 -11.92
CA ASP A 33 -7.39 8.84 -11.09
C ASP A 33 -5.90 8.52 -10.91
N GLU A 34 -5.06 8.88 -11.88
CA GLU A 34 -3.64 8.51 -11.91
C GLU A 34 -2.67 9.68 -11.62
N ALA A 35 -3.11 10.93 -11.80
CA ALA A 35 -2.23 12.10 -11.70
C ALA A 35 -1.45 12.17 -10.37
N VAL A 36 -2.08 11.74 -9.27
CA VAL A 36 -1.44 11.72 -7.94
C VAL A 36 -0.32 10.69 -7.89
N ALA A 37 -0.57 9.46 -8.37
CA ALA A 37 0.43 8.39 -8.39
C ALA A 37 1.61 8.73 -9.30
N ILE A 38 1.34 9.32 -10.47
CA ILE A 38 2.37 9.82 -11.39
C ILE A 38 3.20 10.91 -10.72
N GLY A 39 2.56 11.86 -10.02
CA GLY A 39 3.25 12.90 -9.26
C GLY A 39 4.15 12.34 -8.16
N ALA A 40 3.69 11.31 -7.45
CA ALA A 40 4.48 10.61 -6.44
C ALA A 40 5.71 9.90 -7.05
N ALA A 41 5.55 9.25 -8.21
CA ALA A 41 6.68 8.63 -8.93
C ALA A 41 7.71 9.68 -9.39
N ILE A 42 7.27 10.83 -9.89
CA ILE A 42 8.15 11.95 -10.25
C ILE A 42 8.89 12.45 -9.01
N GLN A 43 8.21 12.61 -7.87
CA GLN A 43 8.85 13.01 -6.61
C GLN A 43 9.91 11.98 -6.17
N GLY A 44 9.63 10.68 -6.29
CA GLY A 44 10.60 9.61 -6.05
C GLY A 44 11.84 9.73 -6.95
N ALA A 45 11.65 9.97 -8.25
CA ALA A 45 12.74 10.16 -9.20
C ALA A 45 13.56 11.44 -8.95
N VAL A 46 12.93 12.52 -8.46
CA VAL A 46 13.63 13.74 -8.01
C VAL A 46 14.49 13.45 -6.78
N LEU A 47 13.96 12.71 -5.80
CA LEU A 47 14.71 12.29 -4.61
C LEU A 47 15.85 11.32 -4.96
N GLY A 48 15.65 10.44 -5.93
CA GLY A 48 16.67 9.54 -6.48
C GLY A 48 17.74 10.24 -7.33
N GLY A 49 17.50 11.49 -7.74
CA GLY A 49 18.42 12.29 -8.54
C GLY A 49 18.38 12.03 -10.05
N ASP A 50 17.44 11.20 -10.52
CA ASP A 50 17.21 10.89 -11.93
C ASP A 50 16.60 12.08 -12.67
N ILE A 51 15.77 12.87 -11.97
CA ILE A 51 15.20 14.12 -12.48
C ILE A 51 15.91 15.30 -11.82
N LYS A 52 16.52 16.14 -12.65
CA LYS A 52 17.18 17.39 -12.24
C LYS A 52 16.32 18.59 -12.65
N ASP A 53 16.55 19.73 -12.02
CA ASP A 53 15.89 21.02 -12.31
C ASP A 53 14.39 21.12 -11.96
N VAL A 54 13.89 20.25 -11.08
CA VAL A 54 12.56 20.38 -10.46
C VAL A 54 12.75 20.75 -8.99
N LEU A 55 12.24 21.91 -8.60
CA LEU A 55 12.24 22.37 -7.21
C LEU A 55 10.79 22.51 -6.75
N LEU A 56 10.40 21.66 -5.79
CA LEU A 56 9.10 21.69 -5.15
C LEU A 56 9.20 22.45 -3.83
N LEU A 57 8.34 23.46 -3.65
CA LEU A 57 8.17 24.19 -2.40
C LEU A 57 6.76 23.93 -1.92
N ASP A 58 6.63 23.11 -0.89
CA ASP A 58 5.35 22.86 -0.24
C ASP A 58 5.12 23.85 0.91
N VAL A 59 3.92 23.86 1.49
CA VAL A 59 3.54 24.75 2.57
C VAL A 59 2.82 23.99 3.70
N THR A 60 2.95 24.47 4.94
CA THR A 60 2.13 23.93 6.04
C THR A 60 0.66 24.37 5.88
N PRO A 61 -0.35 23.47 5.94
CA PRO A 61 -1.74 23.84 5.67
C PRO A 61 -2.41 24.62 6.81
N LEU A 62 -1.87 24.54 8.03
CA LEU A 62 -2.44 25.12 9.24
C LEU A 62 -1.36 25.80 10.07
N SER A 63 -1.74 26.83 10.81
CA SER A 63 -0.84 27.52 11.73
C SER A 63 -0.46 26.61 12.89
N LEU A 64 0.80 26.69 13.30
CA LEU A 64 1.37 25.97 14.42
C LEU A 64 1.74 26.95 15.52
N GLY A 65 1.43 26.59 16.75
CA GLY A 65 1.62 27.47 17.88
C GLY A 65 1.63 26.73 19.20
N ILE A 66 1.73 27.51 20.28
CA ILE A 66 1.67 27.01 21.65
C ILE A 66 0.53 27.66 22.43
N GLU A 67 0.03 26.98 23.44
CA GLU A 67 -0.85 27.58 24.44
C GLU A 67 -0.02 28.47 25.38
N THR A 68 -0.44 29.73 25.49
CA THR A 68 0.14 30.70 26.43
C THR A 68 -0.84 31.01 27.56
N LEU A 69 -0.35 31.73 28.59
CA LEU A 69 -1.16 32.16 29.73
C LEU A 69 -2.49 32.79 29.27
N GLY A 70 -3.59 32.36 29.88
CA GLY A 70 -4.95 32.78 29.49
C GLY A 70 -5.64 31.85 28.48
N GLY A 71 -5.02 30.72 28.12
CA GLY A 71 -5.63 29.72 27.23
C GLY A 71 -5.72 30.18 25.78
N VAL A 72 -4.82 31.06 25.37
CA VAL A 72 -4.74 31.64 24.02
C VAL A 72 -3.69 30.88 23.21
N MET A 73 -3.98 30.63 21.93
CA MET A 73 -3.01 30.07 21.00
C MET A 73 -2.11 31.19 20.46
N THR A 74 -0.81 31.14 20.78
CA THR A 74 0.18 32.01 20.16
C THR A 74 0.80 31.25 18.98
N LYS A 75 0.59 31.77 17.77
CA LYS A 75 1.12 31.18 16.53
C LYS A 75 2.61 31.51 16.38
N LEU A 76 3.41 30.52 16.01
CA LEU A 76 4.83 30.68 15.69
C LEU A 76 5.08 30.52 14.19
N ILE A 77 4.35 29.61 13.53
CA ILE A 77 4.39 29.41 12.08
C ILE A 77 2.96 29.57 11.57
N GLU A 78 2.74 30.52 10.67
CA GLU A 78 1.42 30.77 10.08
C GLU A 78 1.10 29.71 9.00
N ARG A 79 -0.19 29.46 8.77
CA ARG A 79 -0.63 28.64 7.64
C ARG A 79 -0.11 29.18 6.31
N ASN A 80 0.10 28.27 5.37
CA ASN A 80 0.69 28.51 4.06
C ASN A 80 2.14 29.02 4.12
N THR A 81 2.84 28.87 5.25
CA THR A 81 4.29 29.10 5.30
C THR A 81 5.00 27.97 4.55
N THR A 82 5.93 28.32 3.67
CA THR A 82 6.74 27.38 2.89
C THR A 82 7.59 26.51 3.80
N ILE A 83 7.65 25.21 3.52
CA ILE A 83 8.49 24.23 4.22
C ILE A 83 9.64 23.76 3.32
N PRO A 84 10.80 23.40 3.88
CA PRO A 84 11.14 23.38 5.31
C PRO A 84 11.27 24.79 5.92
N THR A 85 10.90 24.94 7.19
CA THR A 85 10.95 26.24 7.90
C THR A 85 11.19 26.09 9.38
N LYS A 86 11.80 27.13 9.98
CA LYS A 86 12.15 27.17 11.39
C LYS A 86 11.73 28.50 12.00
N ALA A 87 11.01 28.45 13.11
CA ALA A 87 10.63 29.62 13.90
C ALA A 87 11.06 29.42 15.35
N THR A 88 11.70 30.45 15.92
CA THR A 88 12.15 30.44 17.31
C THR A 88 11.60 31.67 18.02
N GLN A 89 11.00 31.46 19.19
CA GLN A 89 10.47 32.54 20.01
C GLN A 89 10.78 32.29 21.49
N ILE A 90 11.11 33.36 22.19
CA ILE A 90 11.41 33.31 23.62
C ILE A 90 10.13 33.56 24.42
N PHE A 91 9.82 32.61 25.29
CA PHE A 91 8.77 32.67 26.28
C PHE A 91 9.38 32.73 27.68
N SER A 92 8.52 32.93 28.69
CA SER A 92 8.94 32.99 30.09
C SER A 92 7.91 32.33 31.00
N THR A 93 8.26 32.15 32.28
CA THR A 93 7.38 31.58 33.30
C THR A 93 6.17 32.48 33.55
N ALA A 94 5.03 31.85 33.83
CA ALA A 94 3.78 32.54 34.13
C ALA A 94 3.63 32.88 35.63
N GLU A 95 4.34 32.15 36.50
CA GLU A 95 4.27 32.25 37.96
C GLU A 95 5.65 32.45 38.60
N ASP A 96 5.67 33.05 39.79
CA ASP A 96 6.88 33.24 40.58
C ASP A 96 7.40 31.90 41.12
N ASN A 97 8.71 31.67 41.05
CA ASN A 97 9.38 30.43 41.48
C ASN A 97 8.88 29.16 40.76
N GLN A 98 8.34 29.31 39.55
CA GLN A 98 7.94 28.19 38.70
C GLN A 98 9.17 27.35 38.29
N THR A 99 9.20 26.09 38.71
CA THR A 99 10.33 25.16 38.46
C THR A 99 10.15 24.27 37.23
N ALA A 100 8.98 24.30 36.58
CA ALA A 100 8.71 23.58 35.35
C ALA A 100 7.74 24.36 34.45
N VAL A 101 7.97 24.32 33.13
CA VAL A 101 7.09 24.93 32.12
C VAL A 101 6.58 23.87 31.16
N THR A 102 5.25 23.76 31.07
CA THR A 102 4.57 22.91 30.11
C THR A 102 4.47 23.62 28.76
N VAL A 103 5.02 23.02 27.72
CA VAL A 103 4.85 23.47 26.33
C VAL A 103 3.76 22.61 25.70
N HIS A 104 2.60 23.23 25.45
CA HIS A 104 1.49 22.58 24.77
C HIS A 104 1.44 23.05 23.32
N VAL A 105 1.68 22.12 22.40
CA VAL A 105 1.77 22.37 20.96
C VAL A 105 0.42 22.13 20.30
N LEU A 106 -0.04 23.10 19.50
CA LEU A 106 -1.32 23.07 18.82
C LEU A 106 -1.19 23.40 17.33
N GLN A 107 -2.17 22.91 16.58
CA GLN A 107 -2.40 23.23 15.17
C GLN A 107 -3.81 23.77 14.97
N GLY A 108 -3.94 24.92 14.31
CA GLY A 108 -5.23 25.51 13.99
C GLY A 108 -5.22 27.04 13.87
N GLU A 109 -6.39 27.60 13.54
CA GLU A 109 -6.56 29.03 13.24
C GLU A 109 -7.37 29.79 14.30
N ARG A 110 -7.80 29.11 15.37
CA ARG A 110 -8.67 29.71 16.39
C ARG A 110 -7.81 30.39 17.46
N GLU A 111 -8.31 31.51 18.00
CA GLU A 111 -7.61 32.28 19.04
C GLU A 111 -7.51 31.51 20.38
N ARG A 112 -8.51 30.68 20.70
CA ARG A 112 -8.55 29.91 21.96
C ARG A 112 -7.87 28.57 21.77
N ALA A 113 -6.93 28.22 22.64
CA ALA A 113 -6.18 26.96 22.55
C ALA A 113 -7.10 25.72 22.53
N VAL A 114 -8.15 25.71 23.35
CA VAL A 114 -9.13 24.60 23.43
C VAL A 114 -9.89 24.33 22.14
N ASP A 115 -9.97 25.31 21.23
CA ASP A 115 -10.70 25.18 19.96
C ASP A 115 -9.79 24.69 18.82
N ASN A 116 -8.51 24.42 19.09
CA ASN A 116 -7.53 23.94 18.12
C ASN A 116 -7.13 22.49 18.38
N LYS A 117 -6.46 21.86 17.40
CA LYS A 117 -5.98 20.49 17.53
C LYS A 117 -4.73 20.46 18.40
N SER A 118 -4.82 19.85 19.57
CA SER A 118 -3.63 19.48 20.37
C SER A 118 -2.80 18.45 19.62
N LEU A 119 -1.52 18.75 19.43
CA LEU A 119 -0.55 17.83 18.82
C LEU A 119 0.29 17.09 19.87
N GLY A 120 0.58 17.74 21.00
CA GLY A 120 1.38 17.14 22.08
C GLY A 120 1.68 18.12 23.20
N ARG A 121 2.13 17.58 24.33
CA ARG A 121 2.56 18.35 25.51
C ARG A 121 3.84 17.74 26.06
N PHE A 122 4.76 18.59 26.48
CA PHE A 122 5.95 18.16 27.18
C PHE A 122 6.36 19.23 28.20
N ASP A 123 7.01 18.80 29.28
CA ASP A 123 7.41 19.66 30.38
C ASP A 123 8.92 19.88 30.36
N LEU A 124 9.33 21.14 30.38
CA LEU A 124 10.71 21.52 30.68
C LEU A 124 10.84 21.70 32.19
N THR A 125 11.47 20.73 32.85
CA THR A 125 11.65 20.72 34.32
C THR A 125 12.98 21.34 34.76
N ASP A 126 13.15 21.49 36.07
CA ASP A 126 14.36 21.98 36.74
C ASP A 126 14.78 23.42 36.38
N ILE A 127 13.80 24.30 36.18
CA ILE A 127 14.04 25.73 35.98
C ILE A 127 14.40 26.35 37.36
N PRO A 128 15.50 27.11 37.47
CA PRO A 128 15.87 27.77 38.71
C PRO A 128 14.76 28.71 39.22
N PRO A 129 14.43 28.72 40.53
CA PRO A 129 13.43 29.63 41.07
C PRO A 129 13.79 31.08 40.80
N ALA A 130 12.93 31.78 40.06
CA ALA A 130 13.06 33.18 39.74
C ALA A 130 11.68 33.86 39.71
N PRO A 131 11.60 35.19 39.83
CA PRO A 131 10.36 35.93 39.59
C PRO A 131 9.80 35.64 38.19
N ARG A 132 8.47 35.69 38.02
CA ARG A 132 7.85 35.48 36.71
C ARG A 132 8.44 36.42 35.67
N GLY A 133 8.55 35.97 34.42
CA GLY A 133 9.07 36.81 33.33
C GLY A 133 10.60 36.89 33.26
N VAL A 134 11.33 36.33 34.23
CA VAL A 134 12.81 36.33 34.25
C VAL A 134 13.41 35.14 33.48
N PRO A 135 12.96 33.88 33.67
CA PRO A 135 13.48 32.75 32.91
C PRO A 135 13.25 32.93 31.40
N GLN A 136 14.25 32.65 30.58
CA GLN A 136 14.14 32.77 29.12
C GLN A 136 14.08 31.39 28.49
N ILE A 137 12.89 30.99 28.08
CA ILE A 137 12.61 29.68 27.49
C ILE A 137 12.49 29.86 26.00
N GLU A 138 13.51 29.45 25.27
CA GLU A 138 13.53 29.48 23.82
C GLU A 138 12.78 28.27 23.27
N VAL A 139 11.62 28.51 22.67
CA VAL A 139 10.83 27.47 22.00
C VAL A 139 11.08 27.57 20.50
N THR A 140 11.48 26.46 19.90
CA THR A 140 11.80 26.34 18.48
C THR A 140 10.88 25.33 17.83
N PHE A 141 10.25 25.74 16.74
CA PHE A 141 9.46 24.91 15.85
C PHE A 141 10.26 24.73 14.56
N ASP A 142 10.49 23.50 14.17
CA ASP A 142 11.20 23.14 12.94
C ASP A 142 10.34 22.15 12.16
N ILE A 143 9.97 22.52 10.93
CA ILE A 143 9.21 21.66 10.02
C ILE A 143 10.14 21.22 8.91
N ASP A 144 10.31 19.92 8.78
CA ASP A 144 11.14 19.34 7.72
C ASP A 144 10.43 19.35 6.35
N ALA A 145 11.12 18.87 5.31
CA ALA A 145 10.57 18.78 3.96
C ALA A 145 9.43 17.75 3.84
N ASN A 146 9.28 16.84 4.82
CA ASN A 146 8.21 15.83 4.88
C ASN A 146 6.99 16.31 5.67
N GLY A 147 7.04 17.52 6.25
CA GLY A 147 6.00 18.04 7.12
C GLY A 147 6.02 17.46 8.55
N ILE A 148 7.11 16.82 8.97
CA ILE A 148 7.31 16.37 10.35
C ILE A 148 7.70 17.58 11.20
N LEU A 149 6.98 17.77 12.30
CA LEU A 149 7.18 18.87 13.23
C LEU A 149 8.10 18.45 14.38
N HIS A 150 9.24 19.11 14.50
CA HIS A 150 10.12 19.04 15.66
C HIS A 150 9.90 20.28 16.52
N VAL A 151 9.50 20.08 17.77
CA VAL A 151 9.38 21.18 18.73
C VAL A 151 10.38 20.96 19.84
N SER A 152 11.26 21.93 20.08
CA SER A 152 12.16 21.94 21.22
C SER A 152 11.95 23.18 22.08
N ALA A 153 12.18 23.03 23.37
CA ALA A 153 12.19 24.12 24.34
C ALA A 153 13.48 24.06 25.14
N LYS A 154 14.20 25.18 25.19
CA LYS A 154 15.49 25.29 25.86
C LYS A 154 15.50 26.46 26.82
N ASP A 155 15.87 26.22 28.07
CA ASP A 155 16.17 27.30 29.00
C ASP A 155 17.54 27.89 28.67
N LYS A 156 17.59 29.19 28.35
CA LYS A 156 18.83 29.88 27.99
C LYS A 156 19.79 30.04 29.17
N ALA A 157 19.30 30.00 30.42
CA ALA A 157 20.14 30.15 31.60
C ALA A 157 20.88 28.86 31.95
N THR A 158 20.16 27.73 31.97
CA THR A 158 20.74 26.42 32.33
C THR A 158 21.23 25.61 31.14
N GLY A 159 20.77 25.93 29.93
CA GLY A 159 21.05 25.17 28.72
C GLY A 159 20.27 23.85 28.62
N LYS A 160 19.41 23.54 29.59
CA LYS A 160 18.55 22.35 29.57
C LYS A 160 17.54 22.46 28.44
N GLU A 161 17.37 21.36 27.71
CA GLU A 161 16.48 21.26 26.57
C GLU A 161 15.56 20.03 26.74
N GLN A 162 14.32 20.19 26.33
CA GLN A 162 13.36 19.11 26.13
C GLN A 162 12.72 19.29 24.76
N SER A 163 12.41 18.19 24.09
CA SER A 163 11.81 18.23 22.77
C SER A 163 10.79 17.13 22.57
N ILE A 164 9.90 17.34 21.62
CA ILE A 164 8.95 16.35 21.14
C ILE A 164 9.01 16.34 19.60
N VAL A 165 8.97 15.14 19.03
CA VAL A 165 8.83 14.95 17.59
C VAL A 165 7.39 14.55 17.32
N ILE A 166 6.67 15.39 16.60
CA ILE A 166 5.28 15.16 16.21
C ILE A 166 5.31 14.68 14.76
N LYS A 167 5.29 13.36 14.60
CA LYS A 167 5.06 12.72 13.30
C LYS A 167 3.57 12.85 12.97
N ALA A 168 3.24 13.06 11.70
CA ALA A 168 1.86 12.97 11.21
C ALA A 168 1.38 11.55 11.50
N SER A 169 0.62 11.39 12.58
CA SER A 169 0.33 10.11 13.20
C SER A 169 -0.54 9.25 12.29
N SER A 170 0.07 8.32 11.54
CA SER A 170 -0.57 7.06 11.20
C SER A 170 -0.48 6.12 12.42
N GLY A 171 -1.13 6.50 13.52
CA GLY A 171 -1.63 5.66 14.62
C GLY A 171 -0.76 4.61 15.32
N LEU A 172 0.44 4.28 14.87
CA LEU A 172 1.21 3.12 15.30
C LEU A 172 2.57 3.54 15.84
N SER A 173 2.94 3.00 16.98
CA SER A 173 4.29 3.06 17.52
C SER A 173 5.26 2.19 16.71
N GLU A 174 6.55 2.46 16.82
CA GLU A 174 7.61 1.68 16.16
C GLU A 174 7.58 0.21 16.58
N GLU A 175 7.26 -0.06 17.85
CA GLU A 175 7.05 -1.42 18.38
C GLU A 175 5.86 -2.13 17.74
N GLU A 176 4.77 -1.41 17.47
CA GLU A 176 3.59 -1.96 16.77
C GLU A 176 3.89 -2.22 15.30
N ILE A 177 4.68 -1.37 14.65
CA ILE A 177 5.13 -1.58 13.26
C ILE A 177 5.98 -2.85 13.19
N GLU A 178 6.99 -3.00 14.05
CA GLU A 178 7.84 -4.20 14.06
C GLU A 178 7.05 -5.48 14.35
N ARG A 179 6.07 -5.41 15.26
CA ARG A 179 5.18 -6.55 15.54
C ARG A 179 4.37 -6.92 14.31
N MET A 180 3.75 -5.94 13.64
CA MET A 180 2.93 -6.18 12.46
C MET A 180 3.74 -6.71 11.28
N VAL A 181 4.98 -6.27 11.10
CA VAL A 181 5.90 -6.81 10.07
C VAL A 181 6.21 -8.27 10.37
N LYS A 182 6.59 -8.62 11.61
CA LYS A 182 6.86 -10.01 12.01
C LYS A 182 5.63 -10.90 11.92
N GLU A 183 4.45 -10.38 12.25
CA GLU A 183 3.18 -11.10 12.09
C GLU A 183 2.89 -11.37 10.60
N ALA A 184 3.06 -10.38 9.73
CA ALA A 184 2.89 -10.56 8.29
C ALA A 184 3.88 -11.59 7.71
N GLU A 185 5.14 -11.54 8.11
CA GLU A 185 6.16 -12.54 7.72
C GLU A 185 5.82 -13.94 8.22
N ALA A 186 5.30 -14.07 9.45
CA ALA A 186 4.90 -15.36 10.01
C ALA A 186 3.71 -16.00 9.28
N HIS A 187 2.82 -15.17 8.71
CA HIS A 187 1.68 -15.64 7.91
C HIS A 187 2.01 -15.88 6.43
N ALA A 188 3.17 -15.41 5.94
CA ALA A 188 3.56 -15.59 4.54
C ALA A 188 3.61 -17.07 4.11
N GLU A 189 4.06 -17.97 5.00
CA GLU A 189 4.08 -19.40 4.68
C GLU A 189 2.69 -20.04 4.70
N GLU A 190 1.78 -19.54 5.54
CA GLU A 190 0.36 -19.95 5.56
C GLU A 190 -0.35 -19.51 4.27
N ASP A 191 -0.13 -18.26 3.85
CA ASP A 191 -0.65 -17.70 2.60
C ASP A 191 -0.12 -18.48 1.38
N ARG A 192 1.17 -18.85 1.38
CA ARG A 192 1.76 -19.68 0.33
C ARG A 192 1.11 -21.07 0.27
N ARG A 193 0.94 -21.74 1.40
CA ARG A 193 0.29 -23.07 1.47
C ARG A 193 -1.17 -23.00 1.02
N PHE A 194 -1.88 -21.95 1.41
CA PHE A 194 -3.25 -21.69 0.95
C PHE A 194 -3.28 -21.51 -0.57
N HIS A 195 -2.38 -20.70 -1.12
CA HIS A 195 -2.28 -20.50 -2.57
C HIS A 195 -1.99 -21.80 -3.32
N GLU A 196 -1.03 -22.60 -2.84
CA GLU A 196 -0.71 -23.90 -3.42
C GLU A 196 -1.89 -24.89 -3.36
N LEU A 197 -2.67 -24.89 -2.27
CA LEU A 197 -3.88 -25.70 -2.15
C LEU A 197 -4.96 -25.24 -3.16
N VAL A 198 -5.17 -23.93 -3.29
CA VAL A 198 -6.14 -23.37 -4.26
C VAL A 198 -5.74 -23.72 -5.69
N THR A 199 -4.45 -23.63 -6.03
CA THR A 199 -3.93 -24.02 -7.35
C THR A 199 -4.13 -25.52 -7.61
N ALA A 200 -3.87 -26.38 -6.62
CA ALA A 200 -4.13 -27.81 -6.73
C ALA A 200 -5.61 -28.12 -6.95
N ARG A 201 -6.53 -27.44 -6.22
CA ARG A 201 -7.99 -27.55 -6.42
C ARG A 201 -8.41 -27.12 -7.82
N ASN A 202 -7.94 -25.97 -8.29
CA ASN A 202 -8.27 -25.46 -9.62
C ASN A 202 -7.81 -26.43 -10.73
N THR A 203 -6.60 -26.98 -10.59
CA THR A 203 -6.06 -27.98 -11.54
C THR A 203 -6.93 -29.25 -11.55
N ALA A 204 -7.33 -29.73 -10.37
CA ALA A 204 -8.20 -30.88 -10.22
C ALA A 204 -9.59 -30.65 -10.84
N GLU A 205 -10.22 -29.50 -10.59
CA GLU A 205 -11.53 -29.15 -11.13
C GLU A 205 -11.50 -29.01 -12.66
N GLN A 206 -10.45 -28.39 -13.21
CA GLN A 206 -10.25 -28.31 -14.65
C GLN A 206 -10.12 -29.71 -15.28
N LEU A 207 -9.35 -30.60 -14.64
CA LEU A 207 -9.18 -31.97 -15.11
C LEU A 207 -10.49 -32.77 -15.03
N ILE A 208 -11.26 -32.62 -13.94
CA ILE A 208 -12.60 -33.23 -13.80
C ILE A 208 -13.48 -32.80 -14.97
N HIS A 209 -13.60 -31.49 -15.20
CA HIS A 209 -14.46 -30.96 -16.25
C HIS A 209 -14.02 -31.41 -17.66
N ALA A 210 -12.71 -31.40 -17.93
CA ALA A 210 -12.17 -31.87 -19.21
C ALA A 210 -12.43 -33.37 -19.44
N THR A 211 -12.30 -34.18 -18.39
CA THR A 211 -12.51 -35.62 -18.46
C THR A 211 -13.99 -35.97 -18.58
N GLU A 212 -14.88 -35.28 -17.85
CA GLU A 212 -16.34 -35.42 -17.98
C GLU A 212 -16.81 -35.07 -19.39
N LYS A 213 -16.30 -33.97 -19.96
CA LYS A 213 -16.61 -33.58 -21.34
C LYS A 213 -16.12 -34.62 -22.34
N SER A 214 -14.88 -35.10 -22.19
CA SER A 214 -14.31 -36.13 -23.08
C SER A 214 -15.10 -37.44 -23.01
N LEU A 215 -15.57 -37.83 -21.82
CA LEU A 215 -16.45 -39.00 -21.65
C LEU A 215 -17.82 -38.80 -22.32
N ALA A 216 -18.38 -37.59 -22.26
CA ALA A 216 -19.62 -37.26 -22.95
C ALA A 216 -19.47 -37.30 -24.48
N ASP A 217 -18.37 -36.75 -25.00
CA ASP A 217 -18.08 -36.67 -26.44
C ASP A 217 -17.72 -38.05 -27.04
N LEU A 218 -17.00 -38.90 -26.30
CA LEU A 218 -16.62 -40.24 -26.75
C LEU A 218 -17.76 -41.26 -26.61
N GLY A 219 -18.75 -41.02 -25.73
CA GLY A 219 -19.99 -41.77 -25.65
C GLY A 219 -19.79 -43.30 -25.53
N ASP A 220 -20.22 -44.04 -26.56
CA ASP A 220 -20.16 -45.51 -26.64
C ASP A 220 -18.81 -46.05 -27.17
N LYS A 221 -17.87 -45.17 -27.57
CA LYS A 221 -16.54 -45.58 -28.06
C LYS A 221 -15.60 -46.04 -26.94
N VAL A 222 -15.95 -45.75 -25.68
CA VAL A 222 -15.17 -46.14 -24.49
C VAL A 222 -15.70 -47.47 -23.94
N PRO A 223 -14.82 -48.47 -23.67
CA PRO A 223 -15.24 -49.71 -23.02
C PRO A 223 -15.94 -49.46 -21.68
N ALA A 224 -17.05 -50.15 -21.42
CA ALA A 224 -17.87 -49.95 -20.21
C ALA A 224 -17.09 -50.12 -18.89
N GLY A 225 -16.06 -50.97 -18.88
CA GLY A 225 -15.15 -51.15 -17.73
C GLY A 225 -14.31 -49.90 -17.44
N GLU A 226 -13.69 -49.31 -18.48
CA GLU A 226 -12.86 -48.11 -18.33
C GLU A 226 -13.70 -46.86 -18.01
N LYS A 227 -14.92 -46.78 -18.57
CA LYS A 227 -15.88 -45.72 -18.26
C LYS A 227 -16.25 -45.69 -16.77
N SER A 228 -16.55 -46.85 -16.20
CA SER A 228 -16.88 -46.96 -14.77
C SER A 228 -15.69 -46.63 -13.85
N GLU A 229 -14.47 -46.97 -14.26
CA GLU A 229 -13.26 -46.62 -13.50
C GLU A 229 -13.00 -45.11 -13.47
N ILE A 230 -13.26 -44.40 -14.56
CA ILE A 230 -13.07 -42.94 -14.64
C ILE A 230 -14.18 -42.18 -13.95
N GLU A 231 -15.44 -42.60 -14.08
CA GLU A 231 -16.55 -42.02 -13.31
C GLU A 231 -16.29 -42.13 -11.80
N ALA A 232 -15.77 -43.28 -11.34
CA ALA A 232 -15.36 -43.46 -9.94
C ALA A 232 -14.17 -42.56 -9.55
N ALA A 233 -13.19 -42.36 -10.44
CA ALA A 233 -12.05 -41.48 -10.20
C ALA A 233 -12.45 -39.99 -10.17
N ILE A 234 -13.40 -39.58 -11.00
CA ILE A 234 -13.97 -38.23 -11.03
C ILE A 234 -14.70 -37.95 -9.71
N GLU A 235 -15.59 -38.84 -9.26
CA GLU A 235 -16.32 -38.64 -8.00
C GLU A 235 -15.38 -38.64 -6.79
N ALA A 236 -14.33 -39.49 -6.79
CA ALA A 236 -13.32 -39.48 -5.75
C ALA A 236 -12.50 -38.19 -5.70
N LEU A 237 -12.18 -37.59 -6.87
CA LEU A 237 -11.47 -36.32 -6.95
C LEU A 237 -12.37 -35.14 -6.57
N LYS A 238 -13.66 -35.14 -6.98
CA LYS A 238 -14.64 -34.14 -6.55
C LYS A 238 -14.80 -34.09 -5.04
N GLU A 239 -14.76 -35.23 -4.37
CA GLU A 239 -14.84 -35.27 -2.91
C GLU A 239 -13.54 -34.79 -2.25
N ALA A 240 -12.38 -35.10 -2.83
CA ALA A 240 -11.08 -34.63 -2.34
C ALA A 240 -10.93 -33.11 -2.42
N VAL A 241 -11.40 -32.50 -3.51
CA VAL A 241 -11.33 -31.05 -3.74
C VAL A 241 -12.14 -30.26 -2.71
N LYS A 242 -13.17 -30.85 -2.10
CA LYS A 242 -13.92 -30.22 -0.99
C LYS A 242 -13.14 -30.20 0.32
N GLY A 243 -12.11 -31.03 0.47
CA GLY A 243 -11.23 -31.10 1.63
C GLY A 243 -10.00 -30.19 1.50
N GLU A 244 -9.25 -30.05 2.59
CA GLU A 244 -8.06 -29.16 2.66
C GLU A 244 -6.73 -29.92 2.51
N ASP A 245 -6.76 -31.19 2.11
CA ASP A 245 -5.57 -32.01 1.94
C ASP A 245 -5.02 -31.93 0.51
N LYS A 246 -3.97 -31.10 0.34
CA LYS A 246 -3.27 -30.94 -0.94
C LYS A 246 -2.73 -32.27 -1.48
N ALA A 247 -2.17 -33.13 -0.63
CA ALA A 247 -1.53 -34.36 -1.06
C ALA A 247 -2.57 -35.36 -1.61
N ASP A 248 -3.75 -35.42 -0.99
CA ASP A 248 -4.87 -36.25 -1.47
C ASP A 248 -5.43 -35.72 -2.80
N ILE A 249 -5.55 -34.40 -2.96
CA ILE A 249 -5.97 -33.77 -4.22
C ILE A 249 -4.96 -34.07 -5.34
N GLU A 250 -3.67 -33.90 -5.10
CA GLU A 250 -2.62 -34.17 -6.10
C GLU A 250 -2.57 -35.64 -6.51
N ALA A 251 -2.62 -36.56 -5.54
CA ALA A 251 -2.61 -38.00 -5.81
C ALA A 251 -3.80 -38.44 -6.66
N LYS A 252 -5.00 -37.94 -6.35
CA LYS A 252 -6.21 -38.25 -7.13
C LYS A 252 -6.24 -37.54 -8.48
N THR A 253 -5.65 -36.35 -8.58
CA THR A 253 -5.46 -35.62 -9.85
C THR A 253 -4.54 -36.41 -10.78
N GLN A 254 -3.40 -36.90 -10.29
CA GLN A 254 -2.51 -37.76 -11.07
C GLN A 254 -3.20 -39.03 -11.54
N LYS A 255 -3.93 -39.71 -10.65
CA LYS A 255 -4.67 -40.93 -10.98
C LYS A 255 -5.73 -40.70 -12.07
N LEU A 256 -6.49 -39.60 -11.98
CA LEU A 256 -7.46 -39.23 -13.02
C LEU A 256 -6.74 -38.88 -14.34
N GLY A 257 -5.62 -38.17 -14.27
CA GLY A 257 -4.82 -37.80 -15.44
C GLY A 257 -4.26 -39.00 -16.19
N GLU A 258 -3.77 -40.02 -15.49
CA GLU A 258 -3.30 -41.27 -16.08
C GLU A 258 -4.42 -42.02 -16.81
N LEU A 259 -5.62 -42.08 -16.23
CA LEU A 259 -6.77 -42.74 -16.83
C LEU A 259 -7.30 -41.95 -18.04
N ALA A 260 -7.42 -40.63 -17.92
CA ALA A 260 -7.82 -39.74 -19.00
C ALA A 260 -6.82 -39.80 -20.18
N GLY A 261 -5.52 -39.86 -19.88
CA GLY A 261 -4.47 -40.01 -20.90
C GLY A 261 -4.55 -41.33 -21.67
N LYS A 262 -4.86 -42.45 -20.99
CA LYS A 262 -5.08 -43.74 -21.66
C LYS A 262 -6.26 -43.70 -22.63
N ILE A 263 -7.38 -43.08 -22.24
CA ILE A 263 -8.54 -42.91 -23.13
C ILE A 263 -8.21 -41.99 -24.29
N ALA A 264 -7.55 -40.86 -24.07
CA ALA A 264 -7.16 -39.95 -25.13
C ALA A 264 -6.26 -40.66 -26.16
N GLN A 265 -5.33 -41.49 -25.71
CA GLN A 265 -4.44 -42.27 -26.57
C GLN A 265 -5.20 -43.36 -27.36
N GLN A 266 -6.16 -44.06 -26.73
CA GLN A 266 -6.99 -45.06 -27.40
C GLN A 266 -7.96 -44.42 -28.40
N ALA A 267 -8.55 -43.26 -28.07
CA ALA A 267 -9.43 -42.49 -28.96
C ALA A 267 -8.66 -41.96 -30.17
N TYR A 268 -7.45 -41.42 -29.98
CA TYR A 268 -6.57 -41.01 -31.08
C TYR A 268 -6.10 -42.18 -31.95
N GLN A 269 -5.89 -43.38 -31.39
CA GLN A 269 -5.58 -44.58 -32.19
C GLN A 269 -6.81 -45.11 -32.96
N ALA A 270 -8.01 -44.93 -32.41
CA ALA A 270 -9.26 -45.30 -33.07
C ALA A 270 -9.66 -44.32 -34.18
N GLU A 271 -9.34 -43.02 -34.06
CA GLU A 271 -9.56 -42.01 -35.10
C GLU A 271 -8.38 -41.86 -36.07
N GLY A 272 -7.15 -42.16 -35.63
CA GLY A 272 -5.92 -42.16 -36.44
C GLY A 272 -5.74 -43.37 -37.36
N GLY A 273 -6.72 -44.28 -37.40
CA GLY A 273 -6.76 -45.41 -38.34
C GLY A 273 -7.37 -45.09 -39.70
N ALA A 274 -7.79 -43.84 -39.97
CA ALA A 274 -8.50 -43.48 -41.20
C ALA A 274 -8.09 -42.12 -41.79
N ALA A 275 -6.80 -41.87 -42.01
CA ALA A 275 -6.31 -40.99 -43.08
C ALA A 275 -4.82 -41.28 -43.35
N GLY A 276 -4.52 -41.76 -44.56
CA GLY A 276 -3.21 -42.26 -44.97
C GLY A 276 -2.10 -41.20 -45.03
N GLY A 277 -0.87 -41.71 -45.01
CA GLY A 277 0.33 -40.91 -45.20
C GLY A 277 0.51 -40.42 -46.65
N GLU A 278 1.01 -39.20 -46.78
CA GLU A 278 2.16 -38.81 -47.61
C GLU A 278 2.34 -37.29 -47.50
N THR A 279 3.40 -36.84 -46.83
CA THR A 279 4.52 -36.09 -47.43
C THR A 279 5.37 -35.44 -46.35
N ALA A 280 6.66 -35.71 -46.44
CA ALA A 280 7.71 -35.09 -45.65
C ALA A 280 8.15 -33.75 -46.24
N ALA A 281 8.59 -32.86 -45.34
CA ALA A 281 9.52 -31.74 -45.52
C ALA A 281 9.08 -30.56 -46.42
N GLU A 282 8.85 -29.39 -45.81
CA GLU A 282 9.83 -28.29 -45.81
C GLU A 282 9.32 -27.13 -44.94
N GLY A 283 10.27 -26.34 -44.43
CA GLY A 283 10.06 -25.36 -43.39
C GLY A 283 9.39 -24.04 -43.81
N THR A 284 9.20 -23.22 -42.78
CA THR A 284 9.24 -21.74 -42.73
C THR A 284 7.92 -21.05 -42.35
N THR A 285 7.83 -20.71 -41.06
CA THR A 285 7.46 -19.39 -40.51
C THR A 285 6.19 -18.67 -41.04
N ARG A 286 5.16 -18.54 -40.18
CA ARG A 286 4.58 -17.22 -39.78
C ARG A 286 3.47 -17.33 -38.70
N GLN A 287 3.85 -16.79 -37.54
CA GLN A 287 3.15 -16.02 -36.50
C GLN A 287 1.72 -15.48 -36.75
N GLY A 288 0.91 -15.51 -35.68
CA GLY A 288 -0.37 -14.80 -35.46
C GLY A 288 -1.15 -15.50 -34.34
N ASP A 289 -0.84 -15.27 -33.06
CA ASP A 289 -1.36 -14.21 -32.18
C ASP A 289 -2.73 -14.54 -31.56
N GLY A 290 -2.80 -14.44 -30.23
CA GLY A 290 -3.95 -14.83 -29.40
C GLY A 290 -3.54 -15.27 -28.00
N GLY A 291 -2.74 -14.44 -27.32
CA GLY A 291 -2.29 -14.67 -25.95
C GLY A 291 -3.37 -14.38 -24.91
N ASP A 292 -3.56 -15.33 -24.01
CA ASP A 292 -4.10 -15.08 -22.67
C ASP A 292 -2.91 -15.31 -21.73
N ASP A 293 -2.19 -14.23 -21.46
CA ASP A 293 -0.92 -14.22 -20.72
C ASP A 293 -1.25 -14.09 -19.22
N VAL A 294 -1.36 -15.24 -18.55
CA VAL A 294 -1.31 -15.30 -17.09
C VAL A 294 0.14 -15.05 -16.71
N VAL A 295 0.42 -13.82 -16.31
CA VAL A 295 1.76 -13.40 -15.88
C VAL A 295 2.05 -14.02 -14.51
N ASP A 296 2.77 -15.15 -14.51
CA ASP A 296 3.45 -15.66 -13.32
C ASP A 296 4.57 -14.67 -12.96
N ALA A 297 4.35 -13.90 -11.89
CA ALA A 297 5.39 -13.05 -11.32
C ALA A 297 6.40 -13.94 -10.56
N GLU A 298 7.51 -14.28 -11.20
CA GLU A 298 8.68 -14.80 -10.50
C GLU A 298 9.24 -13.71 -9.57
N PHE A 299 9.18 -13.97 -8.26
CA PHE A 299 9.80 -13.15 -7.23
C PHE A 299 11.23 -13.64 -7.00
N GLU A 300 12.22 -12.80 -7.32
CA GLU A 300 13.63 -13.04 -7.00
C GLU A 300 13.94 -12.39 -5.65
N GLU A 301 14.21 -13.20 -4.62
CA GLU A 301 14.74 -12.72 -3.33
C GLU A 301 16.12 -12.09 -3.57
N VAL A 302 16.22 -10.77 -3.35
CA VAL A 302 17.50 -10.07 -3.35
C VAL A 302 18.12 -10.24 -1.96
N ASP A 303 19.09 -11.15 -1.86
CA ASP A 303 19.90 -11.34 -0.65
C ASP A 303 20.74 -10.08 -0.39
N ASP A 304 20.51 -9.44 0.76
CA ASP A 304 21.03 -8.12 1.14
C ASP A 304 22.51 -8.16 1.62
N ASN A 305 23.37 -8.96 0.97
CA ASN A 305 24.74 -9.21 1.41
C ASN A 305 25.86 -8.86 0.42
N ASP A 306 25.58 -8.10 -0.64
CA ASP A 306 26.63 -7.66 -1.57
C ASP A 306 26.55 -6.18 -1.93
N LYS A 307 26.93 -5.31 -0.99
CA LYS A 307 27.59 -4.02 -1.30
C LYS A 307 28.71 -3.71 -0.31
N LYS A 308 29.94 -3.96 -0.76
CA LYS A 308 31.18 -3.32 -0.26
C LYS A 308 31.24 -1.86 -0.67
#